data_AF-A0A4U0ZWN0-F1
#
_entry.id   AF-A0A4U0ZWN0-F1
#
_cell.length_a   1.000
_cell.length_b   1.000
_cell.length_c   1.000
_cell.angle_alpha   90.00
_cell.angle_beta   90.00
_cell.angle_gamma   90.00
#
_symmetry.space_group_name_H-M   'P 1'
#
loop_
_entity.id
_entity.type
_entity.pdbx_description
1 polymer ?
#
loop_
_entity_poly.entity_id
_entity_poly.type
_entity_poly.pdbx_seq_one_letter_code
_entity_poly.pdbx_strand_id
1 'polypeptide(L)'
;MYTNLILFLVAIFLFSVAGTPESTMLSAWQAGLLYVCFLYGFSRLSGYLFNRQARGRSSGYFKTEKQLSILSLIFFSLTVYFCDPKYYLSMLPFAGPFPALVGFGGLVLFVIFLMIMWSRGRSAYEEVFAKKYSITSFVLSNLKANLPIVLPWMVLSLLYDVMALLPVPGLQKIISSSWGDLLFYAVFLVFIVSFFPPLVRSLWGCRKLPEGYLKNKLDAFCQTQNFKADFYLWPLFEGRVLTAAVMGIVPGLRYILLTPALIETMTMTELEAILAHEIGHVKKRHLLLYIFLIGSFSLLVGLLAEPLIHLILSFGFLNNLIIQANIKAETLVTVVGAVPLLAAMVLYFRYIFGYFIRNFERQADLFSLQAVGSGEALVSAFEKIAVLGGNIREQPNWHHFGIGERIDCLEAASRSPKIIQQHDRKVRRSLLFFVAVLLLTFVGVQQIPTELLAQRFEANFTEAILMQRAAQEPDQALWQRLIGDLMLNKKMEEKALAAYEKAFSLDPVNAEIMNNFAWLLLTSENLQLRDPSRALTLARGAVILQEKGYILDTLATAYWANDLVEEAVQTERRALAVDPGKRRFYQAQIHRFLASSYGDSLHGVPQAEIETMN
;
A
#
# COMPACT_ATOMS: atom_id res chain seq x y z
N MET A 1 -4.84 3.05 -21.92
CA MET A 1 -4.45 1.83 -21.17
C MET A 1 -3.58 2.15 -19.95
N TYR A 2 -2.43 2.81 -20.07
CA TYR A 2 -1.54 3.07 -18.92
C TYR A 2 -2.10 3.99 -17.82
N THR A 3 -2.92 4.99 -18.15
CA THR A 3 -3.65 5.76 -17.12
C THR A 3 -4.59 4.85 -16.33
N ASN A 4 -5.27 3.92 -17.02
CA ASN A 4 -6.19 2.98 -16.39
C ASN A 4 -5.44 2.00 -15.48
N LEU A 5 -4.19 1.62 -15.81
CA LEU A 5 -3.32 0.86 -14.90
C LEU A 5 -3.18 1.55 -13.54
N ILE A 6 -2.82 2.84 -13.52
CA ILE A 6 -2.70 3.60 -12.26
C ILE A 6 -4.06 3.67 -11.55
N LEU A 7 -5.15 3.92 -12.28
CA LEU A 7 -6.48 4.00 -11.68
C LEU A 7 -6.90 2.69 -11.01
N PHE A 8 -6.73 1.55 -11.68
CA PHE A 8 -7.04 0.24 -11.11
C PHE A 8 -6.15 -0.11 -9.93
N LEU A 9 -4.84 0.20 -10.00
CA LEU A 9 -3.93 0.01 -8.87
C LEU A 9 -4.36 0.84 -7.65
N VAL A 10 -4.75 2.10 -7.85
CA VAL A 10 -5.25 2.95 -6.76
C VAL A 10 -6.57 2.43 -6.21
N ALA A 11 -7.52 2.00 -7.06
CA ALA A 11 -8.79 1.44 -6.60
C ALA A 11 -8.59 0.15 -5.78
N ILE A 12 -7.76 -0.78 -6.27
CA ILE A 12 -7.41 -2.01 -5.55
C ILE A 12 -6.75 -1.67 -4.22
N PHE A 13 -5.81 -0.73 -4.21
CA PHE A 13 -5.14 -0.28 -2.99
C PHE A 13 -6.11 0.30 -1.95
N LEU A 14 -6.95 1.26 -2.36
CA LEU A 14 -7.92 1.92 -1.49
C LEU A 14 -8.86 0.91 -0.83
N PHE A 15 -9.34 -0.07 -1.59
CA PHE A 15 -10.21 -1.11 -1.05
C PHE A 15 -9.48 -2.13 -0.17
N SER A 16 -8.24 -2.46 -0.52
CA SER A 16 -7.44 -3.43 0.24
C SER A 16 -7.08 -2.89 1.63
N VAL A 17 -6.73 -1.60 1.71
CA VAL A 17 -6.32 -0.96 2.98
C VAL A 17 -7.50 -0.54 3.85
N ALA A 18 -8.69 -0.37 3.29
CA ALA A 18 -9.89 -0.16 4.10
C ALA A 18 -10.08 -1.34 5.09
N GLY A 19 -10.13 -1.04 6.39
CA GLY A 19 -10.43 -2.05 7.41
C GLY A 19 -11.87 -2.56 7.29
N THR A 20 -12.15 -3.72 7.89
CA THR A 20 -13.53 -4.17 8.13
C THR A 20 -13.95 -3.68 9.51
N PRO A 21 -14.88 -2.71 9.61
CA PRO A 21 -15.32 -2.21 10.91
C PRO A 21 -16.11 -3.28 11.68
N GLU A 22 -16.04 -3.24 13.02
CA GLU A 22 -16.84 -4.12 13.88
C GLU A 22 -18.35 -3.81 13.80
N SER A 23 -18.70 -2.55 13.56
CA SER A 23 -20.07 -2.06 13.38
C SER A 23 -20.14 -1.10 12.20
N THR A 24 -21.17 -1.20 11.37
CA THR A 24 -21.33 -0.33 10.19
C THR A 24 -21.90 1.04 10.55
N MET A 25 -21.51 2.07 9.79
CA MET A 25 -22.10 3.41 9.96
C MET A 25 -23.58 3.45 9.52
N LEU A 26 -23.90 2.67 8.50
CA LEU A 26 -25.23 2.57 7.91
C LEU A 26 -25.64 1.10 7.89
N SER A 27 -26.95 0.82 7.96
CA SER A 27 -27.48 -0.51 7.67
C SER A 27 -27.38 -0.85 6.18
N ALA A 28 -27.52 -2.14 5.83
CA ALA A 28 -27.29 -2.61 4.45
C ALA A 28 -28.13 -1.86 3.40
N TRP A 29 -29.41 -1.60 3.69
CA TRP A 29 -30.31 -0.89 2.77
C TRP A 29 -29.98 0.59 2.68
N GLN A 30 -29.55 1.23 3.77
CA GLN A 30 -29.13 2.64 3.79
C GLN A 30 -27.82 2.81 3.01
N ALA A 31 -26.85 1.92 3.23
CA ALA A 31 -25.61 1.88 2.48
C ALA A 31 -25.87 1.67 0.97
N GLY A 32 -26.77 0.75 0.63
CA GLY A 32 -27.21 0.51 -0.75
C GLY A 32 -27.86 1.74 -1.38
N LEU A 33 -28.75 2.42 -0.66
CA LEU A 33 -29.39 3.66 -1.12
C LEU A 33 -28.36 4.78 -1.34
N LEU A 34 -27.44 4.97 -0.40
CA LEU A 34 -26.38 5.97 -0.51
C LEU A 34 -25.47 5.68 -1.70
N TYR A 35 -25.11 4.42 -1.92
CA TYR A 35 -24.33 4.00 -3.09
C TYR A 35 -25.07 4.33 -4.39
N VAL A 36 -26.37 4.04 -4.49
CA VAL A 36 -27.20 4.43 -5.64
C VAL A 36 -27.23 5.95 -5.84
N CYS A 37 -27.30 6.74 -4.76
CA CYS A 37 -27.19 8.20 -4.83
C CYS A 37 -25.83 8.65 -5.38
N PHE A 38 -24.72 8.04 -4.95
CA PHE A 38 -23.39 8.31 -5.50
C PHE A 38 -23.30 7.95 -7.00
N LEU A 39 -23.82 6.79 -7.39
CA LEU A 39 -23.89 6.38 -8.80
C LEU A 39 -24.71 7.36 -9.64
N TYR A 40 -25.87 7.80 -9.14
CA TYR A 40 -26.72 8.78 -9.82
C TYR A 40 -26.03 10.13 -9.95
N GLY A 41 -25.44 10.65 -8.87
CA GLY A 41 -24.67 11.90 -8.87
C GLY A 41 -23.52 11.87 -9.88
N PHE A 42 -22.72 10.79 -9.85
CA PHE A 42 -21.64 10.59 -10.81
C PHE A 42 -22.14 10.47 -12.25
N SER A 43 -23.26 9.78 -12.47
CA SER A 43 -23.90 9.68 -13.79
C SER A 43 -24.34 11.05 -14.33
N ARG A 44 -24.96 11.89 -13.49
CA ARG A 44 -25.40 13.25 -13.89
C ARG A 44 -24.21 14.13 -14.24
N LEU A 45 -23.16 14.08 -13.42
CA LEU A 45 -21.93 14.81 -13.65
C LEU A 45 -21.21 14.35 -14.92
N SER A 46 -21.15 13.04 -15.16
CA SER A 46 -20.58 12.47 -16.38
C SER A 46 -21.30 12.96 -17.63
N GLY A 47 -22.63 12.91 -17.63
CA GLY A 47 -23.43 13.43 -18.74
C GLY A 47 -23.23 14.93 -18.97
N TYR A 48 -23.15 15.72 -17.89
CA TYR A 48 -22.89 17.16 -17.96
C TYR A 48 -21.52 17.47 -18.60
N LEU A 49 -20.45 16.82 -18.13
CA LEU A 49 -19.10 17.08 -18.62
C LEU A 49 -18.92 16.64 -20.08
N PHE A 50 -19.41 15.46 -20.46
CA PHE A 50 -19.35 15.01 -21.86
C PHE A 50 -20.13 15.96 -22.79
N ASN A 51 -21.33 16.39 -22.40
CA ASN A 51 -22.11 17.32 -23.21
C ASN A 51 -21.48 18.71 -23.35
N ARG A 52 -20.75 19.19 -22.32
CA ARG A 52 -20.14 20.53 -22.31
C ARG A 52 -18.77 20.57 -22.98
N GLN A 53 -17.94 19.55 -22.76
CA GLN A 53 -16.52 19.59 -23.12
C GLN A 53 -16.14 18.67 -24.29
N ALA A 54 -16.94 17.65 -24.60
CA ALA A 54 -16.58 16.64 -25.60
C ALA A 54 -17.28 16.81 -26.96
N ARG A 55 -18.05 17.88 -27.18
CA ARG A 55 -18.75 18.11 -28.46
C ARG A 55 -17.78 18.35 -29.61
N GLY A 56 -17.88 17.50 -30.64
CA GLY A 56 -17.27 17.69 -31.96
C GLY A 56 -15.74 17.55 -32.07
N ARG A 57 -15.01 17.22 -31.00
CA ARG A 57 -13.55 17.03 -31.04
C ARG A 57 -13.08 15.82 -30.24
N SER A 58 -12.23 14.97 -30.85
CA SER A 58 -11.64 13.78 -30.21
C SER A 58 -10.82 14.11 -28.96
N SER A 59 -10.05 15.21 -28.99
CA SER A 59 -9.25 15.66 -27.84
C SER A 59 -10.11 16.07 -26.64
N GLY A 60 -11.27 16.67 -26.87
CA GLY A 60 -12.25 17.00 -25.83
C GLY A 60 -12.79 15.74 -25.14
N TYR A 61 -13.18 14.75 -25.93
CA TYR A 61 -13.65 13.46 -25.43
C TYR A 61 -12.65 12.77 -24.50
N PHE A 62 -11.42 12.54 -24.96
CA PHE A 62 -10.41 11.82 -24.17
C PHE A 62 -9.97 12.59 -22.92
N LYS A 63 -9.97 13.93 -22.97
CA LYS A 63 -9.71 14.77 -21.79
C LYS A 63 -10.80 14.61 -20.73
N THR A 64 -12.06 14.65 -21.14
CA THR A 64 -13.20 14.46 -20.23
C THR A 64 -13.25 13.03 -19.68
N GLU A 65 -12.99 12.02 -20.51
CA GLU A 65 -12.88 10.63 -20.06
C GLU A 65 -11.81 10.49 -18.97
N LYS A 66 -10.61 11.07 -19.18
CA LYS A 66 -9.53 11.05 -18.19
C LYS A 66 -9.94 11.73 -16.88
N GLN A 67 -10.58 12.89 -16.94
CA GLN A 67 -11.06 13.63 -15.76
C GLN A 67 -12.09 12.82 -14.96
N LEU A 68 -13.09 12.27 -15.65
CA LEU A 68 -14.14 11.45 -15.02
C LEU A 68 -13.59 10.13 -14.47
N SER A 69 -12.59 9.53 -15.13
CA SER A 69 -11.93 8.33 -14.64
C SER A 69 -11.18 8.60 -13.32
N ILE A 70 -10.53 9.76 -13.18
CA ILE A 70 -9.92 10.16 -11.89
C ILE A 70 -11.00 10.46 -10.86
N LEU A 71 -12.07 11.17 -11.25
CA LEU A 71 -13.16 11.50 -10.34
C LEU A 71 -13.90 10.25 -9.83
N SER A 72 -13.95 9.18 -10.62
CA SER A 72 -14.51 7.89 -10.21
C SER A 72 -13.79 7.30 -9.00
N LEU A 73 -12.49 7.56 -8.82
CA LEU A 73 -11.76 7.15 -7.61
C LEU A 73 -12.23 7.92 -6.37
N ILE A 74 -12.59 9.20 -6.52
CA ILE A 74 -13.11 9.99 -5.40
C ILE A 74 -14.48 9.45 -4.98
N PHE A 75 -15.40 9.24 -5.94
CA PHE A 75 -16.69 8.63 -5.65
C PHE A 75 -16.57 7.22 -5.07
N PHE A 76 -15.62 6.43 -5.57
CA PHE A 76 -15.33 5.12 -5.03
C PHE A 76 -14.77 5.20 -3.60
N SER A 77 -13.86 6.14 -3.30
CA SER A 77 -13.34 6.36 -1.95
C SER A 77 -14.45 6.75 -0.97
N LEU A 78 -15.35 7.64 -1.39
CA LEU A 78 -16.53 8.02 -0.61
C LEU A 78 -17.45 6.81 -0.38
N THR A 79 -17.62 5.95 -1.39
CA THR A 79 -18.38 4.69 -1.25
C THR A 79 -17.73 3.75 -0.25
N VAL A 80 -16.41 3.55 -0.33
CA VAL A 80 -15.67 2.68 0.61
C VAL A 80 -15.78 3.19 2.04
N TYR A 81 -15.71 4.52 2.23
CA TYR A 81 -15.78 5.13 3.56
C TYR A 81 -17.18 5.17 4.17
N PHE A 82 -18.21 5.58 3.40
CA PHE A 82 -19.55 5.80 3.96
C PHE A 82 -20.48 4.58 3.87
N CYS A 83 -20.22 3.65 2.95
CA CYS A 83 -21.10 2.50 2.72
C CYS A 83 -20.55 1.18 3.30
N ASP A 84 -19.34 1.17 3.88
CA ASP A 84 -18.68 -0.02 4.44
C ASP A 84 -18.79 -1.30 3.56
N PRO A 85 -18.58 -1.23 2.23
CA PRO A 85 -18.86 -2.35 1.33
C PRO A 85 -18.05 -3.61 1.69
N LYS A 86 -16.84 -3.45 2.24
CA LYS A 86 -15.98 -4.58 2.65
C LYS A 86 -16.63 -5.42 3.75
N TYR A 87 -17.32 -4.79 4.70
CA TYR A 87 -18.08 -5.49 5.73
C TYR A 87 -19.18 -6.36 5.10
N TYR A 88 -20.02 -5.77 4.25
CA TYR A 88 -21.11 -6.51 3.61
C TYR A 88 -20.62 -7.63 2.67
N LEU A 89 -19.54 -7.38 1.93
CA LEU A 89 -18.93 -8.39 1.07
C LEU A 89 -18.30 -9.53 1.88
N SER A 90 -17.77 -9.24 3.08
CA SER A 90 -17.23 -10.28 3.98
C SER A 90 -18.30 -11.20 4.58
N MET A 91 -19.56 -10.78 4.57
CA MET A 91 -20.71 -11.60 5.00
C MET A 91 -21.19 -12.58 3.93
N LEU A 92 -20.71 -12.46 2.69
CA LEU A 92 -21.12 -13.35 1.62
C LEU A 92 -20.65 -14.78 1.87
N PRO A 93 -21.43 -15.79 1.43
CA PRO A 93 -20.96 -17.16 1.44
C PRO A 93 -19.65 -17.24 0.64
N PHE A 94 -18.69 -18.01 1.13
CA PHE A 94 -17.34 -18.17 0.57
C PHE A 94 -16.35 -17.01 0.80
N ALA A 95 -16.76 -15.87 1.37
CA ALA A 95 -15.84 -14.77 1.67
C ALA A 95 -14.77 -15.12 2.72
N GLY A 96 -15.10 -16.00 3.67
CA GLY A 96 -14.15 -16.51 4.66
C GLY A 96 -13.04 -17.38 4.04
N PRO A 97 -13.38 -18.48 3.34
CA PRO A 97 -12.38 -19.32 2.67
C PRO A 97 -11.65 -18.64 1.51
N PHE A 98 -12.29 -17.69 0.82
CA PHE A 98 -11.71 -16.98 -0.32
C PHE A 98 -11.76 -15.45 -0.15
N PRO A 99 -10.87 -14.87 0.68
CA PRO A 99 -10.77 -13.42 0.85
C PRO A 99 -10.62 -12.63 -0.47
N ALA A 100 -10.03 -13.23 -1.50
CA ALA A 100 -9.91 -12.63 -2.84
C ALA A 100 -11.27 -12.23 -3.43
N LEU A 101 -12.35 -12.97 -3.14
CA LEU A 101 -13.70 -12.65 -3.61
C LEU A 101 -14.22 -11.31 -3.05
N VAL A 102 -13.85 -10.98 -1.81
CA VAL A 102 -14.16 -9.68 -1.20
C VAL A 102 -13.46 -8.57 -1.98
N GLY A 103 -12.17 -8.77 -2.30
CA GLY A 103 -11.40 -7.87 -3.16
C GLY A 103 -12.03 -7.68 -4.54
N PHE A 104 -12.52 -8.76 -5.17
CA PHE A 104 -13.17 -8.69 -6.47
C PHE A 104 -14.49 -7.94 -6.40
N GLY A 105 -15.27 -8.12 -5.33
CA GLY A 105 -16.48 -7.35 -5.08
C GLY A 105 -16.19 -5.84 -5.01
N GLY A 106 -15.15 -5.44 -4.27
CA GLY A 106 -14.70 -4.05 -4.23
C GLY A 106 -14.31 -3.50 -5.61
N LEU A 107 -13.57 -4.27 -6.38
CA LEU A 107 -13.20 -3.91 -7.76
C LEU A 107 -14.44 -3.76 -8.66
N VAL A 108 -15.44 -4.63 -8.52
CA VAL A 108 -16.71 -4.53 -9.28
C VAL A 108 -17.43 -3.22 -8.97
N LEU A 109 -17.48 -2.79 -7.71
CA LEU A 109 -18.07 -1.51 -7.33
C LEU A 109 -17.37 -0.33 -8.04
N PHE A 110 -16.03 -0.35 -8.10
CA PHE A 110 -15.27 0.65 -8.84
C PHE A 110 -15.58 0.60 -10.35
N VAL A 111 -15.60 -0.60 -10.94
CA VAL A 111 -15.89 -0.79 -12.37
C VAL A 111 -17.28 -0.29 -12.75
N ILE A 112 -18.27 -0.37 -11.86
CA ILE A 112 -19.62 0.18 -12.10
C ILE A 112 -19.56 1.69 -12.37
N PHE A 113 -18.74 2.46 -11.65
CA PHE A 113 -18.55 3.88 -11.96
C PHE A 113 -17.99 4.08 -13.38
N LEU A 114 -16.98 3.28 -13.78
CA LEU A 114 -16.44 3.35 -15.15
C LEU A 114 -17.47 2.96 -16.21
N MET A 115 -18.29 1.94 -15.96
CA MET A 115 -19.39 1.56 -16.86
C MET A 115 -20.40 2.70 -17.06
N ILE A 116 -20.76 3.39 -15.97
CA ILE A 116 -21.63 4.57 -16.03
C ILE A 116 -20.97 5.68 -16.85
N MET A 117 -19.69 5.99 -16.58
CA MET A 117 -18.94 6.98 -17.35
C MET A 117 -18.96 6.67 -18.85
N TRP A 118 -18.58 5.45 -19.25
CA TRP A 118 -18.58 5.04 -20.66
C TRP A 118 -19.97 5.08 -21.27
N SER A 119 -21.01 4.67 -20.53
CA SER A 119 -22.40 4.73 -21.01
C SER A 119 -22.83 6.17 -21.34
N ARG A 120 -22.41 7.15 -20.52
CA ARG A 120 -22.71 8.58 -20.71
C ARG A 120 -21.82 9.21 -21.79
N GLY A 121 -20.59 8.75 -21.92
CA GLY A 121 -19.66 9.18 -22.97
C GLY A 121 -20.01 8.68 -24.36
N ARG A 122 -20.82 7.61 -24.47
CA ARG A 122 -21.18 6.98 -25.76
C ARG A 122 -21.67 7.99 -26.79
N SER A 123 -22.64 8.85 -26.45
CA SER A 123 -23.20 9.80 -27.42
C SER A 123 -22.16 10.78 -27.97
N ALA A 124 -21.26 11.29 -27.11
CA ALA A 124 -20.16 12.14 -27.55
C ALA A 124 -19.14 11.36 -28.41
N TYR A 125 -18.88 10.09 -28.07
CA TYR A 125 -18.04 9.20 -28.88
C TYR A 125 -18.65 8.95 -30.27
N GLU A 126 -19.97 8.73 -30.36
CA GLU A 126 -20.69 8.55 -31.63
C GLU A 126 -20.57 9.79 -32.53
N GLU A 127 -20.66 10.98 -31.96
CA GLU A 127 -20.51 12.26 -32.66
C GLU A 127 -19.08 12.44 -33.21
N VAL A 128 -18.06 12.12 -32.41
CA VAL A 128 -16.65 12.25 -32.80
C VAL A 128 -16.24 11.24 -33.87
N PHE A 129 -16.69 9.99 -33.76
CA PHE A 129 -16.24 8.89 -34.62
C PHE A 129 -17.26 8.48 -35.70
N ALA A 130 -18.37 9.22 -35.82
CA ALA A 130 -19.41 9.05 -36.84
C ALA A 130 -19.92 7.61 -37.00
N LYS A 131 -20.12 6.89 -35.89
CA LYS A 131 -20.67 5.53 -35.87
C LYS A 131 -21.58 5.36 -34.68
N LYS A 132 -22.70 4.63 -34.85
CA LYS A 132 -23.66 4.32 -33.78
C LYS A 132 -23.28 3.03 -33.07
N TYR A 133 -23.44 3.00 -31.76
CA TYR A 133 -23.16 1.88 -30.87
C TYR A 133 -24.33 1.63 -29.93
N SER A 134 -24.61 0.37 -29.65
CA SER A 134 -25.44 0.04 -28.48
C SER A 134 -24.67 0.32 -27.20
N ILE A 135 -25.39 0.64 -26.12
CA ILE A 135 -24.79 0.87 -24.79
C ILE A 135 -24.01 -0.37 -24.34
N THR A 136 -24.58 -1.56 -24.52
CA THR A 136 -23.97 -2.83 -24.10
C THR A 136 -22.69 -3.14 -24.84
N SER A 137 -22.66 -2.96 -26.17
CA SER A 137 -21.45 -3.21 -26.97
C SER A 137 -20.31 -2.26 -26.59
N PHE A 138 -20.63 -0.98 -26.42
CA PHE A 138 -19.65 0.04 -26.07
C PHE A 138 -19.02 -0.21 -24.69
N VAL A 139 -19.85 -0.51 -23.68
CA VAL A 139 -19.38 -0.83 -22.32
C VAL A 139 -18.58 -2.13 -22.31
N LEU A 140 -19.06 -3.19 -22.97
CA LEU A 140 -18.36 -4.48 -23.02
C LEU A 140 -17.00 -4.38 -23.71
N SER A 141 -16.89 -3.60 -24.78
CA SER A 141 -15.62 -3.34 -25.46
C SER A 141 -14.61 -2.67 -24.52
N ASN A 142 -15.03 -1.65 -23.79
CA ASN A 142 -14.18 -0.97 -22.80
C ASN A 142 -13.80 -1.89 -21.62
N LEU A 143 -14.73 -2.72 -21.13
CA LEU A 143 -14.42 -3.71 -20.10
C LEU A 143 -13.36 -4.71 -20.58
N LYS A 144 -13.54 -5.30 -21.78
CA LYS A 144 -12.58 -6.24 -22.36
C LYS A 144 -11.20 -5.61 -22.57
N ALA A 145 -11.15 -4.34 -22.98
CA ALA A 145 -9.90 -3.62 -23.16
C ALA A 145 -9.13 -3.45 -21.84
N ASN A 146 -9.83 -3.27 -20.72
CA ASN A 146 -9.24 -3.02 -19.41
C ASN A 146 -9.05 -4.28 -18.53
N LEU A 147 -9.79 -5.35 -18.78
CA LEU A 147 -9.73 -6.58 -17.98
C LEU A 147 -8.31 -7.17 -17.80
N PRO A 148 -7.43 -7.19 -18.83
CA PRO A 148 -6.05 -7.64 -18.65
C PRO A 148 -5.26 -6.88 -17.59
N ILE A 149 -5.60 -5.62 -17.30
CA ILE A 149 -4.87 -4.80 -16.32
C ILE A 149 -4.97 -5.41 -14.91
N VAL A 150 -6.15 -5.92 -14.55
CA VAL A 150 -6.45 -6.43 -13.19
C VAL A 150 -6.29 -7.94 -13.07
N LEU A 151 -6.31 -8.65 -14.20
CA LEU A 151 -6.32 -10.11 -14.24
C LEU A 151 -5.13 -10.77 -13.53
N PRO A 152 -3.87 -10.28 -13.63
CA PRO A 152 -2.76 -10.85 -12.87
C PRO A 152 -3.00 -10.82 -11.36
N TRP A 153 -3.49 -9.69 -10.83
CA TRP A 153 -3.81 -9.56 -9.41
C TRP A 153 -4.96 -10.48 -8.99
N MET A 154 -5.99 -10.62 -9.84
CA MET A 154 -7.11 -11.52 -9.56
C MET A 154 -6.66 -12.98 -9.51
N VAL A 155 -5.89 -13.42 -10.51
CA VAL A 155 -5.37 -14.81 -10.56
C VAL A 155 -4.42 -15.07 -9.40
N LEU A 156 -3.51 -14.14 -9.09
CA LEU A 156 -2.59 -14.27 -7.97
C LEU A 156 -3.31 -14.42 -6.63
N SER A 157 -4.25 -13.51 -6.34
CA SER A 157 -5.00 -13.52 -5.09
C SER A 157 -5.82 -14.81 -4.92
N LEU A 158 -6.48 -15.26 -6.00
CA LEU A 158 -7.26 -16.49 -5.94
C LEU A 158 -6.38 -17.75 -5.82
N LEU A 159 -5.22 -17.78 -6.50
CA LEU A 159 -4.27 -18.88 -6.36
C LEU A 159 -3.74 -18.98 -4.93
N TYR A 160 -3.48 -17.85 -4.29
CA TYR A 160 -3.05 -17.81 -2.90
C TYR A 160 -4.11 -18.41 -1.96
N ASP A 161 -5.37 -17.98 -2.10
CA ASP A 161 -6.50 -18.52 -1.32
C ASP A 161 -6.68 -20.04 -1.54
N VAL A 162 -6.64 -20.49 -2.80
CA VAL A 162 -6.75 -21.91 -3.14
C VAL A 162 -5.61 -22.70 -2.51
N MET A 163 -4.37 -22.20 -2.59
CA MET A 163 -3.21 -22.85 -1.98
C MET A 163 -3.31 -22.95 -0.47
N ALA A 164 -3.86 -21.93 0.20
CA ALA A 164 -4.06 -21.94 1.64
C ALA A 164 -5.07 -23.02 2.08
N LEU A 165 -6.05 -23.33 1.24
CA LEU A 165 -7.08 -24.34 1.50
C LEU A 165 -6.68 -25.78 1.14
N LEU A 166 -5.61 -25.98 0.37
CA LEU A 166 -5.19 -27.32 -0.06
C LEU A 166 -4.66 -28.13 1.14
N PRO A 167 -5.26 -29.28 1.49
CA PRO A 167 -4.87 -30.10 2.65
C PRO A 167 -3.67 -30.99 2.32
N VAL A 168 -2.54 -30.40 1.89
CA VAL A 168 -1.32 -31.13 1.55
C VAL A 168 -0.34 -31.05 2.72
N PRO A 169 0.06 -32.20 3.33
CA PRO A 169 1.01 -32.22 4.44
C PRO A 169 2.34 -31.55 4.06
N GLY A 170 2.81 -30.62 4.89
CA GLY A 170 4.07 -29.88 4.68
C GLY A 170 3.99 -28.71 3.70
N LEU A 171 2.97 -28.64 2.84
CA LEU A 171 2.79 -27.51 1.92
C LEU A 171 2.55 -26.20 2.67
N GLN A 172 1.71 -26.22 3.71
CA GLN A 172 1.45 -25.03 4.54
C GLN A 172 2.72 -24.51 5.22
N LYS A 173 3.62 -25.40 5.65
CA LYS A 173 4.90 -25.03 6.26
C LYS A 173 5.85 -24.35 5.27
N ILE A 174 5.82 -24.78 4.00
CA ILE A 174 6.58 -24.14 2.93
C ILE A 174 5.97 -22.78 2.62
N ILE A 175 4.65 -22.70 2.40
CA ILE A 175 3.95 -21.44 2.09
C ILE A 175 4.13 -20.40 3.20
N SER A 176 4.04 -20.80 4.47
CA SER A 176 4.20 -19.89 5.61
C SER A 176 5.64 -19.44 5.87
N SER A 177 6.61 -19.94 5.10
CA SER A 177 8.01 -19.52 5.22
C SER A 177 8.30 -18.36 4.28
N SER A 178 9.24 -17.48 4.66
CA SER A 178 9.66 -16.37 3.80
C SER A 178 10.21 -16.83 2.42
N TRP A 179 10.74 -18.05 2.35
CA TRP A 179 11.17 -18.69 1.09
C TRP A 179 10.01 -19.22 0.26
N GLY A 180 8.90 -19.59 0.91
CA GLY A 180 7.65 -20.01 0.28
C GLY A 180 7.05 -18.91 -0.58
N ASP A 181 6.97 -17.70 -0.03
CA ASP A 181 6.48 -16.53 -0.76
C ASP A 181 7.34 -16.27 -2.00
N LEU A 182 8.67 -16.28 -1.86
CA LEU A 182 9.58 -16.06 -2.99
C LEU A 182 9.41 -17.13 -4.09
N LEU A 183 9.31 -18.40 -3.70
CA LEU A 183 9.08 -19.51 -4.62
C LEU A 183 7.73 -19.36 -5.32
N PHE A 184 6.67 -19.05 -4.57
CA PHE A 184 5.33 -18.82 -5.11
C PHE A 184 5.32 -17.69 -6.13
N TYR A 185 5.93 -16.54 -5.80
CA TYR A 185 6.09 -15.42 -6.74
C TYR A 185 6.86 -15.82 -7.99
N ALA A 186 7.94 -16.58 -7.86
CA ALA A 186 8.72 -17.06 -9.01
C ALA A 186 7.88 -17.96 -9.94
N VAL A 187 7.13 -18.91 -9.38
CA VAL A 187 6.22 -19.78 -10.13
C VAL A 187 5.13 -18.96 -10.81
N PHE A 188 4.53 -18.00 -10.09
CA PHE A 188 3.52 -17.11 -10.65
C PHE A 188 4.07 -16.25 -11.80
N LEU A 189 5.30 -15.76 -11.71
CA LEU A 189 5.94 -15.03 -12.82
C LEU A 189 6.12 -15.90 -14.06
N VAL A 190 6.55 -17.16 -13.89
CA VAL A 190 6.63 -18.13 -15.00
C VAL A 190 5.25 -18.37 -15.62
N PHE A 191 4.22 -18.50 -14.78
CA PHE A 191 2.84 -18.62 -15.22
C PHE A 191 2.40 -17.41 -16.05
N ILE A 192 2.64 -16.18 -15.56
CA ILE A 192 2.29 -14.96 -16.30
C ILE A 192 3.02 -14.90 -17.65
N VAL A 193 4.32 -15.17 -17.69
CA VAL A 193 5.09 -15.11 -18.94
C VAL A 193 4.59 -16.13 -19.98
N SER A 194 4.06 -17.28 -19.54
CA SER A 194 3.63 -18.37 -20.41
C SER A 194 2.15 -18.30 -20.81
N PHE A 195 1.25 -18.04 -19.86
CA PHE A 195 -0.20 -18.12 -20.06
C PHE A 195 -0.85 -16.77 -20.35
N PHE A 196 -0.24 -15.67 -19.90
CA PHE A 196 -0.85 -14.35 -20.05
C PHE A 196 -0.93 -13.88 -21.51
N PRO A 197 0.11 -14.03 -22.35
CA PRO A 197 0.03 -13.63 -23.77
C PRO A 197 -1.13 -14.27 -24.56
N PRO A 198 -1.32 -15.61 -24.58
CA PRO A 198 -2.44 -16.22 -25.31
C PRO A 198 -3.80 -15.87 -24.71
N LEU A 199 -3.87 -15.69 -23.38
CA LEU A 199 -5.09 -15.28 -22.68
C LEU A 199 -5.54 -13.88 -23.07
N VAL A 200 -4.64 -12.88 -23.00
CA VAL A 200 -4.96 -11.50 -23.36
C VAL A 200 -5.36 -11.38 -24.82
N ARG A 201 -4.63 -12.06 -25.71
CA ARG A 201 -4.99 -12.16 -27.14
C ARG A 201 -6.43 -12.66 -27.33
N SER A 202 -6.82 -13.70 -26.60
CA SER A 202 -8.17 -14.25 -26.65
C SER A 202 -9.22 -13.28 -26.09
N LEU A 203 -8.94 -12.63 -24.96
CA LEU A 203 -9.84 -11.68 -24.31
C LEU A 203 -10.11 -10.45 -25.18
N TRP A 204 -9.10 -9.97 -25.90
CA TRP A 204 -9.23 -8.87 -26.86
C TRP A 204 -9.88 -9.29 -28.19
N GLY A 205 -10.21 -10.57 -28.38
CA GLY A 205 -10.84 -11.06 -29.61
C GLY A 205 -9.94 -10.91 -30.83
N CYS A 206 -8.62 -10.92 -30.63
CA CYS A 206 -7.64 -10.82 -31.71
C CYS A 206 -7.80 -12.00 -32.68
N ARG A 207 -7.85 -11.72 -33.99
CA ARG A 207 -7.96 -12.73 -35.04
C ARG A 207 -6.62 -12.87 -35.76
N LYS A 208 -6.25 -14.08 -36.18
CA LYS A 208 -4.98 -14.26 -36.89
C LYS A 208 -5.00 -13.45 -38.20
N LEU A 209 -3.87 -12.83 -38.54
CA LEU A 209 -3.74 -12.12 -39.82
C LEU A 209 -3.89 -13.16 -40.96
N PRO A 210 -4.77 -12.92 -41.95
CA PRO A 210 -4.97 -13.87 -43.04
C PRO A 210 -3.70 -14.02 -43.89
N GLU A 211 -3.55 -15.19 -44.52
CA GLU A 211 -2.51 -15.41 -45.52
C GLU A 211 -2.72 -14.45 -46.70
N GLY A 212 -1.64 -13.86 -47.20
CA GLY A 212 -1.71 -12.89 -48.29
C GLY A 212 -0.44 -12.06 -48.43
N TYR A 213 -0.48 -11.09 -49.35
CA TYR A 213 0.66 -10.23 -49.68
C TYR A 213 1.25 -9.53 -48.45
N LEU A 214 0.40 -8.90 -47.63
CA LEU A 214 0.83 -8.20 -46.43
C LEU A 214 1.56 -9.12 -45.46
N LYS A 215 0.96 -10.27 -45.11
CA LYS A 215 1.56 -11.22 -44.18
C LYS A 215 2.90 -11.73 -44.69
N ASN A 216 3.00 -12.11 -45.96
CA ASN A 216 4.24 -12.59 -46.57
C ASN A 216 5.35 -11.54 -46.51
N LYS A 217 5.03 -10.25 -46.71
CA LYS A 217 5.99 -9.15 -46.59
C LYS A 217 6.47 -8.94 -45.15
N LEU A 218 5.55 -8.94 -44.19
CA LEU A 218 5.89 -8.82 -42.77
C LEU A 218 6.73 -10.02 -42.28
N ASP A 219 6.39 -11.24 -42.71
CA ASP A 219 7.15 -12.45 -42.40
C ASP A 219 8.57 -12.38 -42.99
N ALA A 220 8.71 -11.94 -44.25
CA ALA A 220 10.00 -11.73 -44.89
C ALA A 220 10.85 -10.69 -44.13
N PHE A 221 10.26 -9.58 -43.70
CA PHE A 221 10.94 -8.58 -42.88
C PHE A 221 11.37 -9.15 -41.52
N CYS A 222 10.52 -9.92 -40.83
CA CYS A 222 10.90 -10.59 -39.59
C CYS A 222 12.09 -11.56 -39.76
N GLN A 223 12.17 -12.24 -40.91
CA GLN A 223 13.30 -13.12 -41.22
C GLN A 223 14.61 -12.33 -41.36
N THR A 224 14.62 -11.15 -41.99
CA THR A 224 15.84 -10.32 -42.08
C THR A 224 16.35 -9.88 -40.70
N GLN A 225 15.44 -9.73 -39.73
CA GLN A 225 15.77 -9.37 -38.36
C GLN A 225 16.05 -10.57 -37.43
N ASN A 226 16.09 -11.79 -37.98
CA ASN A 226 16.18 -13.05 -37.24
C ASN A 226 15.17 -13.07 -36.07
N PHE A 227 13.90 -12.85 -36.41
CA PHE A 227 12.80 -12.73 -35.48
C PHE A 227 11.62 -13.61 -35.92
N LYS A 228 10.92 -14.20 -34.95
CA LYS A 228 9.74 -15.06 -35.18
C LYS A 228 8.61 -14.63 -34.26
N ALA A 229 7.46 -14.32 -34.83
CA ALA A 229 6.20 -14.05 -34.13
C ALA A 229 5.01 -14.34 -35.03
N ASP A 230 3.83 -14.57 -34.43
CA ASP A 230 2.58 -14.64 -35.16
C ASP A 230 1.91 -13.25 -35.22
N PHE A 231 1.29 -12.94 -36.35
CA PHE A 231 0.56 -11.69 -36.57
C PHE A 231 -0.94 -11.84 -36.30
N TYR A 232 -1.52 -10.86 -35.60
CA TYR A 232 -2.93 -10.81 -35.27
C TYR A 232 -3.53 -9.43 -35.55
N LEU A 233 -4.76 -9.43 -36.08
CA LEU A 233 -5.62 -8.27 -36.16
C LEU A 233 -6.19 -7.95 -34.78
N TRP A 234 -5.98 -6.72 -34.34
CA TRP A 234 -6.44 -6.21 -33.06
C TRP A 234 -7.67 -5.31 -33.24
N PRO A 235 -8.88 -5.76 -32.84
CA PRO A 235 -10.09 -4.96 -32.99
C PRO A 235 -10.24 -3.90 -31.88
N LEU A 236 -9.12 -3.31 -31.43
CA LEU A 236 -9.13 -2.29 -30.37
C LEU A 236 -9.91 -1.06 -30.82
N PHE A 237 -10.96 -0.69 -30.09
CA PHE A 237 -11.93 0.33 -30.52
C PHE A 237 -12.40 0.07 -31.97
N GLU A 238 -12.75 -1.18 -32.26
CA GLU A 238 -13.11 -1.70 -33.58
C GLU A 238 -12.03 -1.57 -34.65
N GLY A 239 -10.77 -1.48 -34.23
CA GLY A 239 -9.62 -1.41 -35.11
C GLY A 239 -9.29 -0.01 -35.62
N ARG A 240 -9.96 1.04 -35.13
CA ARG A 240 -9.81 2.41 -35.61
C ARG A 240 -8.65 3.19 -34.99
N VAL A 241 -8.14 2.75 -33.84
CA VAL A 241 -6.96 3.36 -33.25
C VAL A 241 -5.74 2.93 -34.05
N LEU A 242 -4.90 3.87 -34.45
CA LEU A 242 -3.64 3.57 -35.11
C LEU A 242 -2.64 3.11 -34.05
N THR A 243 -2.48 1.80 -33.89
CA THR A 243 -1.55 1.23 -32.90
C THR A 243 -1.10 -0.16 -33.31
N ALA A 244 0.14 -0.47 -32.96
CA ALA A 244 0.69 -1.82 -32.94
C ALA A 244 1.13 -2.13 -31.50
N ALA A 245 1.25 -3.42 -31.18
CA ALA A 245 1.85 -3.85 -29.93
C ALA A 245 2.47 -5.24 -30.07
N VAL A 246 3.64 -5.43 -29.47
CA VAL A 246 4.23 -6.74 -29.26
C VAL A 246 3.84 -7.33 -27.90
N MET A 247 3.53 -8.62 -27.89
CA MET A 247 3.16 -9.37 -26.69
C MET A 247 3.92 -10.68 -26.61
N GLY A 248 4.29 -11.07 -25.39
CA GLY A 248 4.96 -12.33 -25.11
C GLY A 248 6.49 -12.25 -25.22
N ILE A 249 7.15 -13.08 -24.41
CA ILE A 249 8.61 -13.08 -24.26
C ILE A 249 9.19 -14.36 -24.83
N VAL A 250 8.48 -15.49 -24.66
CA VAL A 250 8.93 -16.84 -25.05
C VAL A 250 8.69 -17.06 -26.55
N PRO A 251 9.70 -17.51 -27.33
CA PRO A 251 9.51 -17.91 -28.72
C PRO A 251 8.35 -18.91 -28.86
N GLY A 252 7.47 -18.72 -29.85
CA GLY A 252 6.25 -19.52 -30.02
C GLY A 252 5.01 -18.98 -29.30
N LEU A 253 5.19 -18.09 -28.32
CA LEU A 253 4.12 -17.36 -27.63
C LEU A 253 4.26 -15.84 -27.83
N ARG A 254 4.96 -15.42 -28.89
CA ARG A 254 5.14 -14.02 -29.29
C ARG A 254 4.12 -13.64 -30.34
N TYR A 255 3.40 -12.55 -30.09
CA TYR A 255 2.37 -12.03 -30.96
C TYR A 255 2.65 -10.59 -31.30
N ILE A 256 2.48 -10.23 -32.57
CA ILE A 256 2.44 -8.84 -33.02
C ILE A 256 1.00 -8.51 -33.38
N LEU A 257 0.44 -7.56 -32.65
CA LEU A 257 -0.92 -7.10 -32.76
C LEU A 257 -0.93 -5.84 -33.63
N LEU A 258 -1.70 -5.86 -34.72
CA LEU A 258 -1.84 -4.74 -35.65
C LEU A 258 -3.33 -4.35 -35.75
N THR A 259 -3.65 -3.08 -35.61
CA THR A 259 -5.03 -2.64 -35.85
C THR A 259 -5.32 -2.48 -37.35
N PRO A 260 -6.55 -2.79 -37.80
CA PRO A 260 -6.98 -2.54 -39.17
C PRO A 260 -6.69 -1.13 -39.69
N ALA A 261 -6.98 -0.08 -38.92
CA ALA A 261 -6.72 1.30 -39.34
C ALA A 261 -5.23 1.60 -39.52
N LEU A 262 -4.35 0.96 -38.74
CA LEU A 262 -2.92 1.10 -38.96
C LEU A 262 -2.51 0.51 -40.31
N ILE A 263 -3.01 -0.69 -40.63
CA ILE A 263 -2.73 -1.39 -41.88
C ILE A 263 -3.25 -0.60 -43.09
N GLU A 264 -4.46 -0.04 -42.99
CA GLU A 264 -5.10 0.71 -44.08
C GLU A 264 -4.48 2.09 -44.33
N THR A 265 -3.85 2.69 -43.31
CA THR A 265 -3.30 4.05 -43.40
C THR A 265 -1.81 4.07 -43.76
N MET A 266 -1.07 3.05 -43.32
CA MET A 266 0.37 3.00 -43.48
C MET A 266 0.77 2.34 -44.80
N THR A 267 1.80 2.88 -45.44
CA THR A 267 2.51 2.25 -46.54
C THR A 267 3.32 1.05 -46.05
N MET A 268 3.76 0.17 -46.97
CA MET A 268 4.52 -1.02 -46.57
C MET A 268 5.84 -0.67 -45.85
N THR A 269 6.54 0.37 -46.27
CA THR A 269 7.80 0.81 -45.63
C THR A 269 7.54 1.39 -44.24
N GLU A 270 6.45 2.13 -44.05
CA GLU A 270 6.00 2.61 -42.73
C GLU A 270 5.62 1.45 -41.80
N LEU A 271 4.93 0.43 -42.32
CA LEU A 271 4.60 -0.79 -41.55
C LEU A 271 5.85 -1.57 -41.16
N GLU A 272 6.84 -1.70 -42.05
CA GLU A 272 8.14 -2.31 -41.73
C GLU A 272 8.88 -1.52 -40.65
N ALA A 273 8.84 -0.19 -40.68
CA ALA A 273 9.44 0.66 -39.65
C ALA A 273 8.75 0.55 -38.28
N ILE A 274 7.42 0.47 -38.25
CA ILE A 274 6.65 0.20 -37.02
C ILE A 274 6.96 -1.21 -36.51
N LEU A 275 6.99 -2.21 -37.40
CA LEU A 275 7.35 -3.58 -37.05
C LEU A 275 8.77 -3.66 -36.47
N ALA A 276 9.73 -2.93 -37.06
CA ALA A 276 11.08 -2.84 -36.55
C ALA A 276 11.12 -2.23 -35.14
N HIS A 277 10.32 -1.20 -34.87
CA HIS A 277 10.15 -0.63 -33.53
C HIS A 277 9.63 -1.68 -32.52
N GLU A 278 8.57 -2.42 -32.87
CA GLU A 278 8.03 -3.49 -32.02
C GLU A 278 9.04 -4.62 -31.78
N ILE A 279 9.80 -5.02 -32.80
CA ILE A 279 10.90 -5.99 -32.67
C ILE A 279 12.00 -5.44 -31.73
N GLY A 280 12.26 -4.13 -31.80
CA GLY A 280 13.18 -3.43 -30.92
C GLY A 280 12.86 -3.64 -29.44
N HIS A 281 11.57 -3.58 -29.06
CA HIS A 281 11.15 -3.87 -27.68
C HIS A 281 11.54 -5.28 -27.22
N VAL A 282 11.42 -6.27 -28.11
CA VAL A 282 11.79 -7.66 -27.77
C VAL A 282 13.30 -7.85 -27.73
N LYS A 283 14.03 -7.34 -28.74
CA LYS A 283 15.50 -7.48 -28.83
C LYS A 283 16.22 -6.77 -27.67
N LYS A 284 15.69 -5.64 -27.22
CA LYS A 284 16.19 -4.90 -26.04
C LYS A 284 15.61 -5.41 -24.71
N ARG A 285 14.80 -6.47 -24.74
CA ARG A 285 14.21 -7.14 -23.55
C ARG A 285 13.34 -6.22 -22.70
N HIS A 286 12.69 -5.21 -23.28
CA HIS A 286 11.87 -4.24 -22.55
C HIS A 286 10.73 -4.91 -21.78
N LEU A 287 10.11 -5.97 -22.31
CA LEU A 287 9.04 -6.71 -21.61
C LEU A 287 9.55 -7.38 -20.31
N LEU A 288 10.75 -7.96 -20.32
CA LEU A 288 11.38 -8.51 -19.10
C LEU A 288 11.74 -7.39 -18.12
N LEU A 289 12.22 -6.26 -18.63
CA LEU A 289 12.53 -5.10 -17.80
C LEU A 289 11.28 -4.49 -17.18
N TYR A 290 10.12 -4.52 -17.84
CA TYR A 290 8.84 -4.13 -17.23
C TYR A 290 8.48 -5.03 -16.06
N ILE A 291 8.62 -6.36 -16.21
CA ILE A 291 8.39 -7.31 -15.11
C ILE A 291 9.35 -7.02 -13.94
N PHE A 292 10.63 -6.82 -14.24
CA PHE A 292 11.63 -6.47 -13.21
C PHE A 292 11.32 -5.15 -12.49
N LEU A 293 10.94 -4.09 -13.22
CA LEU A 293 10.60 -2.80 -12.64
C LEU A 293 9.30 -2.84 -11.83
N ILE A 294 8.31 -3.62 -12.24
CA ILE A 294 7.08 -3.82 -11.46
C ILE A 294 7.37 -4.66 -10.22
N GLY A 295 8.12 -5.76 -10.36
CA GLY A 295 8.48 -6.65 -9.25
C GLY A 295 9.38 -5.97 -8.21
N SER A 296 10.28 -5.09 -8.63
CA SER A 296 11.11 -4.31 -7.69
C SER A 296 10.31 -3.32 -6.85
N PHE A 297 9.16 -2.81 -7.34
CA PHE A 297 8.26 -2.04 -6.48
C PHE A 297 7.68 -2.92 -5.36
N SER A 298 7.19 -4.12 -5.69
CA SER A 298 6.69 -5.07 -4.69
C SER A 298 7.77 -5.44 -3.67
N LEU A 299 9.02 -5.66 -4.12
CA LEU A 299 10.16 -5.91 -3.23
C LEU A 299 10.44 -4.71 -2.32
N LEU A 300 10.48 -3.49 -2.87
CA LEU A 300 10.69 -2.27 -2.08
C LEU A 300 9.60 -2.07 -1.03
N VAL A 301 8.33 -2.28 -1.38
CA VAL A 301 7.22 -2.19 -0.45
C VAL A 301 7.36 -3.25 0.65
N GLY A 302 7.64 -4.50 0.29
CA GLY A 302 7.84 -5.58 1.26
C GLY A 302 9.00 -5.32 2.23
N LEU A 303 10.07 -4.65 1.78
CA LEU A 303 11.22 -4.32 2.61
C LEU A 303 11.01 -3.07 3.47
N LEU A 304 10.34 -2.04 2.94
CA LEU A 304 10.28 -0.72 3.57
C LEU A 304 9.00 -0.43 4.33
N ALA A 305 7.87 -1.08 4.00
CA ALA A 305 6.57 -0.70 4.55
C ALA A 305 6.54 -0.80 6.08
N GLU A 306 6.94 -1.94 6.64
CA GLU A 306 6.91 -2.18 8.09
C GLU A 306 7.86 -1.24 8.86
N PRO A 307 9.17 -1.15 8.55
CA PRO A 307 10.07 -0.21 9.22
C PRO A 307 9.61 1.25 9.12
N LEU A 308 9.06 1.64 7.96
CA LEU A 308 8.55 2.99 7.75
C LEU A 308 7.31 3.26 8.60
N ILE A 309 6.37 2.32 8.67
CA ILE A 309 5.16 2.44 9.50
C ILE A 309 5.55 2.56 10.97
N HIS A 310 6.42 1.69 11.48
CA HIS A 310 6.89 1.77 12.87
C HIS A 310 7.64 3.06 13.16
N LEU A 311 8.48 3.52 12.23
CA LEU A 311 9.18 4.80 12.36
C LEU A 311 8.19 5.96 12.45
N ILE A 312 7.22 6.04 11.54
CA ILE A 312 6.24 7.15 11.55
C ILE A 312 5.42 7.11 12.84
N LEU A 313 4.94 5.93 13.24
CA LEU A 313 4.15 5.75 14.46
C LEU A 313 4.96 5.93 15.76
N SER A 314 6.29 5.86 15.69
CA SER A 314 7.16 6.18 16.82
C SER A 314 7.20 7.67 17.16
N PHE A 315 6.75 8.55 16.25
CA PHE A 315 6.72 9.99 16.49
C PHE A 315 5.53 10.39 17.37
N GLY A 316 5.81 10.98 18.54
CA GLY A 316 4.79 11.35 19.54
C GLY A 316 3.76 12.40 19.10
N PHE A 317 3.98 13.14 18.01
CA PHE A 317 2.99 14.13 17.52
C PHE A 317 1.68 13.47 17.09
N LEU A 318 1.72 12.19 16.69
CA LEU A 318 0.54 11.44 16.29
C LEU A 318 -0.43 11.22 17.45
N ASN A 319 0.09 11.07 18.68
CA ASN A 319 -0.73 10.97 19.88
C ASN A 319 -1.54 12.26 20.08
N ASN A 320 -0.94 13.42 19.82
CA ASN A 320 -1.64 14.70 19.92
C ASN A 320 -2.80 14.82 18.93
N LEU A 321 -2.66 14.26 17.72
CA LEU A 321 -3.73 14.24 16.72
C LEU A 321 -4.91 13.36 17.15
N ILE A 322 -4.64 12.21 17.78
CA ILE A 322 -5.70 11.34 18.33
C ILE A 322 -6.52 12.09 19.37
N ILE A 323 -5.84 12.80 20.27
CA ILE A 323 -6.47 13.51 21.39
C ILE A 323 -7.25 14.74 20.89
N GLN A 324 -6.62 15.61 20.09
CA GLN A 324 -7.23 16.87 19.67
C GLN A 324 -8.33 16.69 18.62
N ALA A 325 -8.16 15.75 17.69
CA ALA A 325 -9.11 15.53 16.61
C ALA A 325 -10.11 14.39 16.90
N ASN A 326 -10.01 13.74 18.07
CA ASN A 326 -10.83 12.58 18.48
C ASN A 326 -10.88 11.46 17.41
N ILE A 327 -9.74 11.23 16.75
CA ILE A 327 -9.60 10.21 15.71
C ILE A 327 -9.32 8.86 16.38
N LYS A 328 -10.03 7.80 15.98
CA LYS A 328 -9.73 6.43 16.45
C LYS A 328 -8.30 6.03 16.12
N ALA A 329 -7.60 5.45 17.09
CA ALA A 329 -6.21 5.01 16.94
C ALA A 329 -6.03 4.07 15.73
N GLU A 330 -6.96 3.15 15.51
CA GLU A 330 -6.99 2.26 14.34
C GLU A 330 -7.06 3.00 13.01
N THR A 331 -7.90 4.05 12.93
CA THR A 331 -8.01 4.90 11.74
C THR A 331 -6.70 5.63 11.49
N LEU A 332 -6.04 6.12 12.54
CA LEU A 332 -4.75 6.78 12.38
C LEU A 332 -3.67 5.83 11.87
N VAL A 333 -3.56 4.64 12.46
CA VAL A 333 -2.60 3.60 11.99
C VAL A 333 -2.86 3.25 10.54
N THR A 334 -4.13 3.06 10.17
CA THR A 334 -4.53 2.79 8.78
C THR A 334 -4.10 3.93 7.86
N VAL A 335 -4.38 5.18 8.20
CA VAL A 335 -4.03 6.35 7.37
C VAL A 335 -2.51 6.52 7.26
N VAL A 336 -1.79 6.38 8.37
CA VAL A 336 -0.33 6.48 8.44
C VAL A 336 0.36 5.39 7.63
N GLY A 337 -0.21 4.18 7.55
CA GLY A 337 0.30 3.15 6.64
C GLY A 337 -0.13 3.37 5.18
N ALA A 338 -1.41 3.70 4.96
CA ALA A 338 -2.01 3.78 3.64
C ALA A 338 -1.44 4.92 2.79
N VAL A 339 -1.39 6.14 3.36
CA VAL A 339 -1.11 7.35 2.58
C VAL A 339 0.33 7.39 2.08
N PRO A 340 1.37 7.15 2.91
CA PRO A 340 2.74 7.08 2.43
C PRO A 340 2.95 5.97 1.40
N LEU A 341 2.31 4.81 1.59
CA LEU A 341 2.42 3.70 0.65
C LEU A 341 1.74 4.01 -0.70
N LEU A 342 0.56 4.64 -0.68
CA LEU A 342 -0.13 5.11 -1.88
C LEU A 342 0.71 6.17 -2.61
N ALA A 343 1.27 7.12 -1.86
CA ALA A 343 2.15 8.15 -2.42
C ALA A 343 3.40 7.51 -3.04
N ALA A 344 4.06 6.58 -2.33
CA ALA A 344 5.21 5.84 -2.85
C ALA A 344 4.86 5.08 -4.13
N MET A 345 3.70 4.42 -4.19
CA MET A 345 3.20 3.75 -5.39
C MET A 345 3.05 4.72 -6.56
N VAL A 346 2.30 5.82 -6.36
CA VAL A 346 2.04 6.80 -7.43
C VAL A 346 3.35 7.43 -7.90
N LEU A 347 4.22 7.83 -6.99
CA LEU A 347 5.52 8.43 -7.31
C LEU A 347 6.43 7.45 -8.05
N TYR A 348 6.50 6.20 -7.60
CA TYR A 348 7.29 5.15 -8.25
C TYR A 348 6.84 4.94 -9.70
N PHE A 349 5.54 4.67 -9.91
CA PHE A 349 5.04 4.39 -11.25
C PHE A 349 5.11 5.62 -12.17
N ARG A 350 4.85 6.82 -11.63
CA ARG A 350 4.87 8.07 -12.41
C ARG A 350 6.28 8.50 -12.84
N TYR A 351 7.26 8.37 -11.94
CA TYR A 351 8.59 8.95 -12.12
C TYR A 351 9.65 7.90 -12.41
N ILE A 352 9.74 6.81 -11.64
CA ILE A 352 10.77 5.77 -11.83
C ILE A 352 10.39 4.88 -13.01
N PHE A 353 9.24 4.21 -12.93
CA PHE A 353 8.76 3.34 -14.01
C PHE A 353 8.52 4.14 -15.30
N GLY A 354 7.87 5.31 -15.18
CA GLY A 354 7.66 6.23 -16.29
C GLY A 354 8.96 6.70 -16.95
N TYR A 355 10.04 6.93 -16.19
CA TYR A 355 11.36 7.24 -16.76
C TYR A 355 11.86 6.11 -17.66
N PHE A 356 11.82 4.86 -17.18
CA PHE A 356 12.32 3.73 -17.95
C PHE A 356 11.50 3.46 -19.21
N ILE A 357 10.17 3.44 -19.13
CA ILE A 357 9.32 3.22 -20.32
C ILE A 357 9.62 4.27 -21.40
N ARG A 358 9.65 5.57 -21.06
CA ARG A 358 9.95 6.61 -22.04
C ARG A 358 11.30 6.39 -22.73
N ASN A 359 12.33 5.99 -21.98
CA ASN A 359 13.64 5.72 -22.57
C ASN A 359 13.66 4.41 -23.38
N PHE A 360 12.86 3.40 -23.04
CA PHE A 360 12.70 2.16 -23.82
C PHE A 360 12.02 2.42 -25.16
N GLU A 361 11.01 3.30 -25.20
CA GLU A 361 10.40 3.77 -26.46
C GLU A 361 11.44 4.37 -27.39
N ARG A 362 12.28 5.27 -26.86
CA ARG A 362 13.38 5.86 -27.63
C ARG A 362 14.42 4.82 -28.06
N GLN A 363 14.69 3.79 -27.24
CA GLN A 363 15.56 2.68 -27.67
C GLN A 363 14.94 1.85 -28.81
N ALA A 364 13.62 1.66 -28.81
CA ALA A 364 12.91 0.96 -29.87
C ALA A 364 12.86 1.79 -31.16
N ASP A 365 12.65 3.11 -31.07
CA ASP A 365 12.75 4.04 -32.21
C ASP A 365 14.13 3.98 -32.87
N LEU A 366 15.19 4.08 -32.06
CA LEU A 366 16.57 4.02 -32.55
C LEU A 366 16.94 2.65 -33.10
N PHE A 367 16.34 1.58 -32.60
CA PHE A 367 16.49 0.25 -33.18
C PHE A 367 15.82 0.16 -34.56
N SER A 368 14.63 0.75 -34.73
CA SER A 368 13.96 0.82 -36.04
C SER A 368 14.82 1.52 -37.09
N LEU A 369 15.45 2.64 -36.73
CA LEU A 369 16.41 3.35 -37.59
C LEU A 369 17.57 2.43 -38.04
N GLN A 370 18.11 1.60 -37.13
CA GLN A 370 19.19 0.65 -37.48
C GLN A 370 18.71 -0.50 -38.36
N ALA A 371 17.49 -0.99 -38.15
CA ALA A 371 16.94 -2.16 -38.83
C ALA A 371 16.46 -1.83 -40.25
N VAL A 372 15.84 -0.66 -40.45
CA VAL A 372 15.33 -0.20 -41.74
C VAL A 372 16.38 0.60 -42.52
N GLY A 373 17.32 1.24 -41.83
CA GLY A 373 18.40 2.03 -42.43
C GLY A 373 18.04 3.51 -42.67
N SER A 374 16.77 3.89 -42.55
CA SER A 374 16.34 5.30 -42.57
C SER A 374 15.28 5.58 -41.52
N GLY A 375 15.26 6.81 -41.00
CA GLY A 375 14.25 7.27 -40.05
C GLY A 375 12.98 7.79 -40.71
N GLU A 376 13.01 8.06 -42.02
CA GLU A 376 11.95 8.75 -42.77
C GLU A 376 10.61 8.01 -42.70
N ALA A 377 10.62 6.69 -42.84
CA ALA A 377 9.41 5.88 -42.77
C ALA A 377 8.77 5.93 -41.38
N LEU A 378 9.56 5.86 -40.31
CA LEU A 378 9.03 5.95 -38.94
C LEU A 378 8.55 7.37 -38.61
N VAL A 379 9.25 8.40 -39.07
CA VAL A 379 8.85 9.81 -38.91
C VAL A 379 7.52 10.07 -39.64
N SER A 380 7.39 9.61 -40.89
CA SER A 380 6.15 9.73 -41.66
C SER A 380 4.98 9.01 -40.96
N ALA A 381 5.22 7.79 -40.45
CA ALA A 381 4.22 7.06 -39.67
C ALA A 381 3.80 7.84 -38.41
N PHE A 382 4.75 8.42 -37.69
CA PHE A 382 4.48 9.24 -36.51
C PHE A 382 3.68 10.51 -36.82
N GLU A 383 4.00 11.22 -37.90
CA GLU A 383 3.23 12.41 -38.31
C GLU A 383 1.79 12.03 -38.68
N LYS A 384 1.58 10.92 -39.40
CA LYS A 384 0.23 10.39 -39.70
C LYS A 384 -0.54 10.05 -38.43
N ILE A 385 0.10 9.35 -37.47
CA ILE A 385 -0.50 9.04 -36.17
C ILE A 385 -0.84 10.32 -35.40
N ALA A 386 0.05 11.32 -35.43
CA ALA A 386 -0.14 12.59 -34.74
C ALA A 386 -1.35 13.36 -35.28
N VAL A 387 -1.47 13.47 -36.60
CA VAL A 387 -2.58 14.17 -37.27
C VAL A 387 -3.89 13.44 -37.05
N LEU A 388 -3.94 12.13 -37.34
CA LEU A 388 -5.17 11.33 -37.23
C LEU A 388 -5.60 11.09 -35.77
N GLY A 389 -4.65 11.15 -34.83
CA GLY A 389 -4.91 11.12 -33.40
C GLY A 389 -5.50 12.42 -32.83
N GLY A 390 -5.66 13.46 -33.64
CA GLY A 390 -6.19 14.76 -33.22
C GLY A 390 -5.11 15.80 -32.92
N ASN A 391 -4.07 15.86 -33.75
CA ASN A 391 -2.92 16.77 -33.62
C ASN A 391 -2.20 16.64 -32.27
N ILE A 392 -1.84 15.41 -31.91
CA ILE A 392 -1.22 15.07 -30.63
C ILE A 392 0.31 15.19 -30.64
N ARG A 393 0.91 15.80 -31.68
CA ARG A 393 2.35 15.85 -31.91
C ARG A 393 3.14 16.32 -30.68
N GLU A 394 2.70 17.44 -30.10
CA GLU A 394 3.34 18.11 -28.97
C GLU A 394 2.75 17.71 -27.61
N GLN A 395 1.82 16.75 -27.56
CA GLN A 395 1.17 16.42 -26.28
C GLN A 395 2.11 15.56 -25.42
N PRO A 396 2.55 16.05 -24.25
CA PRO A 396 3.42 15.29 -23.38
C PRO A 396 2.64 14.13 -22.74
N ASN A 397 3.33 13.01 -22.57
CA ASN A 397 2.79 11.85 -21.87
C ASN A 397 3.78 11.36 -20.81
N TRP A 398 3.26 10.73 -19.75
CA TRP A 398 4.10 10.22 -18.68
C TRP A 398 4.82 8.93 -19.05
N HIS A 399 4.31 8.14 -20.00
CA HIS A 399 4.90 6.85 -20.39
C HIS A 399 5.51 6.84 -21.80
N HIS A 400 5.17 7.80 -22.66
CA HIS A 400 5.87 8.04 -23.93
C HIS A 400 6.40 9.47 -23.96
N PHE A 401 7.54 9.69 -24.63
CA PHE A 401 7.90 11.04 -25.05
C PHE A 401 6.83 11.56 -26.04
N GLY A 402 6.69 12.89 -26.13
CA GLY A 402 5.86 13.50 -27.17
C GLY A 402 6.30 13.02 -28.55
N ILE A 403 5.37 12.91 -29.50
CA ILE A 403 5.70 12.41 -30.84
C ILE A 403 6.75 13.33 -31.50
N GLY A 404 6.64 14.65 -31.33
CA GLY A 404 7.66 15.60 -31.79
C GLY A 404 9.06 15.29 -31.26
N GLU A 405 9.20 15.08 -29.93
CA GLU A 405 10.49 14.73 -29.32
C GLU A 405 11.08 13.40 -29.84
N ARG A 406 10.22 12.45 -30.23
CA ARG A 406 10.65 11.17 -30.82
C ARG A 406 11.15 11.38 -32.24
N ILE A 407 10.45 12.20 -33.03
CA ILE A 407 10.87 12.59 -34.39
C ILE A 407 12.21 13.32 -34.34
N ASP A 408 12.35 14.33 -33.50
CA ASP A 408 13.59 15.11 -33.35
C ASP A 408 14.78 14.19 -32.99
N CYS A 409 14.54 13.20 -32.12
CA CYS A 409 15.54 12.21 -31.75
C CYS A 409 15.95 11.31 -32.93
N LEU A 410 14.98 10.87 -33.75
CA LEU A 410 15.23 10.04 -34.94
C LEU A 410 16.01 10.82 -36.00
N GLU A 411 15.65 12.09 -36.24
CA GLU A 411 16.37 12.96 -37.16
C GLU A 411 17.80 13.22 -36.70
N ALA A 412 17.98 13.53 -35.41
CA ALA A 412 19.31 13.72 -34.83
C ALA A 412 20.16 12.45 -34.96
N ALA A 413 19.58 11.28 -34.67
CA ALA A 413 20.28 9.99 -34.77
C ALA A 413 20.59 9.59 -36.22
N SER A 414 19.74 9.98 -37.18
CA SER A 414 19.99 9.79 -38.61
C SER A 414 21.18 10.62 -39.08
N ARG A 415 21.37 11.84 -38.54
CA ARG A 415 22.54 12.70 -38.80
C ARG A 415 23.79 12.22 -38.07
N SER A 416 23.63 11.66 -36.87
CA SER A 416 24.74 11.21 -36.02
C SER A 416 24.45 9.84 -35.39
N PRO A 417 24.90 8.73 -36.02
CA PRO A 417 24.68 7.37 -35.52
C PRO A 417 25.25 7.12 -34.11
N LYS A 418 26.19 7.96 -33.64
CA LYS A 418 26.73 7.91 -32.27
C LYS A 418 25.65 8.07 -31.20
N ILE A 419 24.57 8.80 -31.49
CA ILE A 419 23.45 9.01 -30.57
C ILE A 419 22.80 7.69 -30.15
N ILE A 420 22.75 6.70 -31.05
CA ILE A 420 22.15 5.40 -30.76
C ILE A 420 22.92 4.70 -29.63
N GLN A 421 24.25 4.63 -29.75
CA GLN A 421 25.11 4.02 -28.74
C GLN A 421 25.12 4.83 -27.42
N GLN A 422 25.06 6.16 -27.51
CA GLN A 422 25.00 7.02 -26.31
C GLN A 422 23.72 6.78 -25.53
N HIS A 423 22.57 6.68 -26.21
CA HIS A 423 21.28 6.40 -25.58
C HIS A 423 21.25 4.99 -24.96
N ASP A 424 21.77 3.97 -25.65
CA ASP A 424 21.90 2.62 -25.10
C ASP A 424 22.76 2.58 -23.82
N ARG A 425 23.89 3.30 -23.81
CA ARG A 425 24.75 3.41 -22.62
C ARG A 425 24.04 4.15 -21.49
N LYS A 426 23.30 5.21 -21.79
CA LYS A 426 22.49 5.95 -20.81
C LYS A 426 21.50 5.01 -20.12
N VAL A 427 20.68 4.28 -20.88
CA VAL A 427 19.68 3.37 -20.29
C VAL A 427 20.35 2.28 -19.46
N ARG A 428 21.43 1.68 -19.95
CA ARG A 428 22.19 0.66 -19.20
C ARG A 428 22.74 1.21 -17.88
N ARG A 429 23.33 2.41 -17.90
CA ARG A 429 23.84 3.07 -16.68
C ARG A 429 22.70 3.38 -15.70
N SER A 430 21.55 3.85 -16.19
CA SER A 430 20.39 4.10 -15.33
C SER A 430 19.85 2.81 -14.69
N LEU A 431 19.83 1.69 -15.43
CA LEU A 431 19.44 0.38 -14.88
C LEU A 431 20.44 -0.10 -13.81
N LEU A 432 21.74 0.02 -14.07
CA LEU A 432 22.78 -0.35 -13.10
C LEU A 432 22.70 0.51 -11.83
N PHE A 433 22.50 1.82 -11.98
CA PHE A 433 22.29 2.73 -10.87
C PHE A 433 21.04 2.34 -10.07
N PHE A 434 19.93 2.04 -10.74
CA PHE A 434 18.70 1.59 -10.09
C PHE A 434 18.91 0.29 -9.29
N VAL A 435 19.58 -0.71 -9.87
CA VAL A 435 19.93 -1.95 -9.16
C VAL A 435 20.84 -1.68 -7.96
N ALA A 436 21.83 -0.80 -8.09
CA ALA A 436 22.69 -0.41 -6.98
C ALA A 436 21.90 0.23 -5.85
N VAL A 437 20.95 1.12 -6.15
CA VAL A 437 20.04 1.71 -5.17
C VAL A 437 19.20 0.64 -4.49
N LEU A 438 18.61 -0.31 -5.24
CA LEU A 438 17.84 -1.41 -4.64
C LEU A 438 18.68 -2.23 -3.65
N LEU A 439 19.92 -2.57 -4.01
CA LEU A 439 20.84 -3.31 -3.14
C LEU A 439 21.23 -2.51 -1.91
N LEU A 440 21.54 -1.22 -2.06
CA LEU A 440 21.84 -0.33 -0.94
C LEU A 440 20.63 -0.18 -0.01
N THR A 441 19.42 -0.06 -0.55
CA THR A 441 18.19 -0.04 0.24
C THR A 441 18.01 -1.35 1.00
N PHE A 442 18.20 -2.50 0.34
CA PHE A 442 18.12 -3.80 1.01
C PHE A 442 19.11 -3.89 2.19
N VAL A 443 20.39 -3.55 1.97
CA VAL A 443 21.40 -3.56 3.03
C VAL A 443 21.08 -2.55 4.14
N GLY A 444 20.65 -1.34 3.78
CA GLY A 444 20.32 -0.29 4.73
C GLY A 444 19.14 -0.64 5.62
N VAL A 445 18.11 -1.31 5.07
CA VAL A 445 16.95 -1.77 5.85
C VAL A 445 17.34 -2.79 6.91
N GLN A 446 18.29 -3.69 6.61
CA GLN A 446 18.77 -4.68 7.60
C GLN A 446 19.49 -4.03 8.79
N GLN A 447 19.90 -2.77 8.69
CA GLN A 447 20.54 -2.03 9.77
C GLN A 447 19.54 -1.24 10.62
N ILE A 448 18.27 -1.19 10.23
CA ILE A 448 17.23 -0.49 11.00
C ILE A 448 16.88 -1.36 12.22
N PRO A 449 16.92 -0.80 13.45
CA PRO A 449 16.55 -1.55 14.67
C PRO A 449 15.02 -1.66 14.77
N THR A 450 14.43 -2.47 13.89
CA THR A 450 12.97 -2.62 13.77
C THR A 450 12.33 -3.08 15.07
N GLU A 451 12.98 -3.96 15.84
CA GLU A 451 12.48 -4.40 17.15
C GLU A 451 12.34 -3.23 18.15
N LEU A 452 13.34 -2.34 18.20
CA LEU A 452 13.28 -1.16 19.06
C LEU A 452 12.19 -0.18 18.60
N LEU A 453 12.02 -0.01 17.28
CA LEU A 453 10.94 0.80 16.72
C LEU A 453 9.57 0.18 17.01
N ALA A 454 9.44 -1.13 16.96
CA ALA A 454 8.22 -1.86 17.30
C ALA A 454 7.86 -1.67 18.77
N GLN A 455 8.81 -1.83 19.70
CA GLN A 455 8.59 -1.58 21.13
C GLN A 455 8.14 -0.13 21.41
N ARG A 456 8.77 0.85 20.76
CA ARG A 456 8.37 2.26 20.88
C ARG A 456 6.97 2.50 20.31
N PHE A 457 6.66 1.88 19.19
CA PHE A 457 5.32 1.93 18.60
C PHE A 457 4.28 1.35 19.57
N GLU A 458 4.49 0.15 20.11
CA GLU A 458 3.57 -0.48 21.07
C GLU A 458 3.33 0.42 22.29
N ALA A 459 4.39 1.04 22.82
CA ALA A 459 4.30 1.95 23.94
C ALA A 459 3.53 3.25 23.62
N ASN A 460 3.68 3.79 22.39
CA ASN A 460 2.94 4.98 21.95
C ASN A 460 1.48 4.66 21.62
N PHE A 461 1.23 3.51 20.98
CA PHE A 461 -0.09 3.05 20.61
C PHE A 461 -0.95 2.75 21.83
N THR A 462 -0.36 2.09 22.84
CA THR A 462 -1.01 1.83 24.13
C THR A 462 -1.38 3.15 24.82
N GLU A 463 -0.47 4.12 24.84
CA GLU A 463 -0.74 5.46 25.38
C GLU A 463 -1.93 6.11 24.67
N ALA A 464 -1.93 6.10 23.35
CA ALA A 464 -2.98 6.71 22.55
C ALA A 464 -4.37 6.07 22.80
N ILE A 465 -4.45 4.73 22.87
CA ILE A 465 -5.70 4.03 23.17
C ILE A 465 -6.19 4.38 24.57
N LEU A 466 -5.32 4.34 25.58
CA LEU A 466 -5.70 4.65 26.96
C LEU A 466 -6.19 6.09 27.10
N MET A 467 -5.50 7.05 26.48
CA MET A 467 -5.93 8.45 26.45
C MET A 467 -7.27 8.63 25.73
N GLN A 468 -7.49 7.93 24.61
CA GLN A 468 -8.76 7.98 23.90
C GLN A 468 -9.91 7.42 24.74
N ARG A 469 -9.72 6.26 25.38
CA ARG A 469 -10.71 5.65 26.28
C ARG A 469 -11.02 6.55 27.47
N ALA A 470 -9.99 7.13 28.08
CA ALA A 470 -10.15 8.09 29.17
C ALA A 470 -10.89 9.38 28.78
N ALA A 471 -10.84 9.78 27.50
CA ALA A 471 -11.62 10.91 26.99
C ALA A 471 -13.08 10.53 26.69
N GLN A 472 -13.34 9.31 26.23
CA GLN A 472 -14.67 8.80 25.92
C GLN A 472 -15.46 8.40 27.17
N GLU A 473 -14.78 7.86 28.17
CA GLU A 473 -15.34 7.36 29.43
C GLU A 473 -14.65 8.08 30.60
N PRO A 474 -14.86 9.40 30.76
CA PRO A 474 -14.10 10.22 31.72
C PRO A 474 -14.31 9.83 33.18
N ASP A 475 -15.44 9.19 33.48
CA ASP A 475 -15.84 8.78 34.83
C ASP A 475 -15.29 7.40 35.23
N GLN A 476 -14.65 6.67 34.30
CA GLN A 476 -14.05 5.38 34.63
C GLN A 476 -12.64 5.54 35.19
N ALA A 477 -12.50 5.27 36.49
CA ALA A 477 -11.23 5.29 37.21
C ALA A 477 -10.16 4.35 36.61
N LEU A 478 -10.59 3.23 36.01
CA LEU A 478 -9.72 2.23 35.40
C LEU A 478 -8.78 2.85 34.35
N TRP A 479 -9.29 3.72 33.47
CA TRP A 479 -8.47 4.32 32.41
C TRP A 479 -7.40 5.25 32.98
N GLN A 480 -7.76 6.05 33.99
CA GLN A 480 -6.81 6.93 34.66
C GLN A 480 -5.75 6.14 35.43
N ARG A 481 -6.12 5.03 36.08
CA ARG A 481 -5.16 4.12 36.73
C ARG A 481 -4.17 3.55 35.72
N LEU A 482 -4.64 3.03 34.59
CA LEU A 482 -3.78 2.46 33.54
C LEU A 482 -2.89 3.53 32.89
N ILE A 483 -3.36 4.77 32.75
CA ILE A 483 -2.53 5.90 32.32
C ILE A 483 -1.43 6.16 33.37
N GLY A 484 -1.77 6.14 34.67
CA GLY A 484 -0.81 6.26 35.76
C GLY A 484 0.29 5.19 35.70
N ASP A 485 -0.11 3.92 35.58
CA ASP A 485 0.80 2.78 35.45
C ASP A 485 1.75 2.96 34.24
N LEU A 486 1.20 3.35 33.09
CA LEU A 486 1.98 3.58 31.88
C LEU A 486 2.96 4.75 32.00
N MET A 487 2.51 5.88 32.57
CA MET A 487 3.37 7.06 32.76
C MET A 487 4.50 6.78 33.75
N LEU A 488 4.22 5.99 34.80
CA LEU A 488 5.23 5.56 35.76
C LEU A 488 6.29 4.68 35.09
N ASN A 489 5.87 3.71 34.27
CA ASN A 489 6.79 2.88 33.47
C ASN A 489 7.62 3.71 32.47
N LYS A 490 7.08 4.82 31.95
CA LYS A 490 7.79 5.80 31.11
C LYS A 490 8.66 6.80 31.89
N LYS A 491 8.77 6.66 33.22
CA LYS A 491 9.44 7.61 34.13
C LYS A 491 8.89 9.05 34.08
N MET A 492 7.64 9.21 33.66
CA MET A 492 6.93 10.50 33.68
C MET A 492 6.13 10.64 34.97
N GLU A 493 6.83 10.73 36.10
CA GLU A 493 6.26 10.61 37.45
C GLU A 493 5.20 11.69 37.76
N GLU A 494 5.38 12.93 37.31
CA GLU A 494 4.38 14.00 37.50
C GLU A 494 3.05 13.71 36.79
N LYS A 495 3.12 13.15 35.56
CA LYS A 495 1.93 12.74 34.82
C LYS A 495 1.28 11.51 35.46
N ALA A 496 2.09 10.59 35.97
CA ALA A 496 1.59 9.43 36.71
C ALA A 496 0.84 9.89 37.98
N LEU A 497 1.39 10.85 38.72
CA LEU A 497 0.77 11.44 39.90
C LEU A 497 -0.60 12.03 39.57
N ALA A 498 -0.68 12.92 38.58
CA ALA A 498 -1.94 13.53 38.17
C ALA A 498 -3.00 12.48 37.73
N ALA A 499 -2.57 11.42 37.05
CA ALA A 499 -3.45 10.34 36.62
C ALA A 499 -3.96 9.50 37.81
N TYR A 500 -3.10 9.15 38.77
CA TYR A 500 -3.52 8.42 39.97
C TYR A 500 -4.41 9.26 40.88
N GLU A 501 -4.14 10.56 41.03
CA GLU A 501 -5.02 11.47 41.77
C GLU A 501 -6.42 11.51 41.16
N LYS A 502 -6.50 11.63 39.84
CA LYS A 502 -7.76 11.59 39.13
C LYS A 502 -8.45 10.22 39.27
N ALA A 503 -7.72 9.12 39.13
CA ALA A 503 -8.26 7.77 39.31
C ALA A 503 -8.84 7.58 40.72
N PHE A 504 -8.11 8.03 41.75
CA PHE A 504 -8.55 7.96 43.14
C PHE A 504 -9.77 8.85 43.43
N SER A 505 -9.86 10.02 42.78
CA SER A 505 -11.04 10.88 42.93
C SER A 505 -12.31 10.27 42.32
N LEU A 506 -12.17 9.41 41.31
CA LEU A 506 -13.27 8.72 40.64
C LEU A 506 -13.70 7.45 41.37
N ASP A 507 -12.74 6.69 41.89
CA ASP A 507 -13.00 5.45 42.65
C ASP A 507 -12.09 5.35 43.89
N PRO A 508 -12.48 6.00 45.00
CA PRO A 508 -11.66 6.05 46.22
C PRO A 508 -11.66 4.72 46.99
N VAL A 509 -12.50 3.74 46.61
CA VAL A 509 -12.65 2.44 47.29
C VAL A 509 -12.04 1.33 46.43
N ASN A 510 -10.89 1.62 45.81
CA ASN A 510 -10.19 0.69 44.94
C ASN A 510 -8.79 0.38 45.46
N ALA A 511 -8.58 -0.87 45.87
CA ALA A 511 -7.32 -1.31 46.47
C ALA A 511 -6.11 -1.11 45.53
N GLU A 512 -6.27 -1.37 44.23
CA GLU A 512 -5.17 -1.25 43.26
C GLU A 512 -4.78 0.21 43.01
N ILE A 513 -5.76 1.12 42.92
CA ILE A 513 -5.49 2.56 42.76
C ILE A 513 -4.76 3.09 43.99
N MET A 514 -5.27 2.78 45.19
CA MET A 514 -4.66 3.21 46.45
C MET A 514 -3.25 2.67 46.59
N ASN A 515 -3.03 1.40 46.25
CA ASN A 515 -1.73 0.77 46.28
C ASN A 515 -0.73 1.43 45.32
N ASN A 516 -1.09 1.54 44.03
CA ASN A 516 -0.18 2.07 43.02
C ASN A 516 0.13 3.56 43.25
N PHE A 517 -0.85 4.29 43.76
CA PHE A 517 -0.66 5.68 44.16
C PHE A 517 0.27 5.80 45.38
N ALA A 518 0.05 4.99 46.43
CA ALA A 518 0.95 4.95 47.58
C ALA A 518 2.38 4.59 47.17
N TRP A 519 2.53 3.59 46.29
CA TRP A 519 3.83 3.18 45.78
C TRP A 519 4.57 4.33 45.09
N LEU A 520 3.92 5.08 44.19
CA LEU A 520 4.52 6.26 43.55
C LEU A 520 5.03 7.28 44.57
N LEU A 521 4.20 7.61 45.57
CA LEU A 521 4.54 8.57 46.64
C LEU A 521 5.70 8.07 47.54
N LEU A 522 6.01 6.78 47.52
CA LEU A 522 7.11 6.17 48.28
C LEU A 522 8.36 5.93 47.46
N THR A 523 8.27 5.80 46.14
CA THR A 523 9.42 5.36 45.33
C THR A 523 9.86 6.34 44.26
N SER A 524 9.14 7.46 44.08
CA SER A 524 9.46 8.47 43.06
C SER A 524 10.92 8.93 43.12
N GLU A 525 11.59 8.99 41.97
CA GLU A 525 12.96 9.56 41.88
C GLU A 525 12.94 11.07 42.21
N ASN A 526 11.83 11.75 41.94
CA ASN A 526 11.63 13.15 42.33
C ASN A 526 11.18 13.28 43.80
N LEU A 527 12.09 13.74 44.67
CA LEU A 527 11.82 13.95 46.09
C LEU A 527 10.62 14.87 46.39
N GLN A 528 10.26 15.79 45.47
CA GLN A 528 9.12 16.68 45.65
C GLN A 528 7.76 15.98 45.50
N LEU A 529 7.72 14.83 44.85
CA LEU A 529 6.49 14.04 44.68
C LEU A 529 6.29 13.03 45.82
N ARG A 530 7.29 12.86 46.69
CA ARG A 530 7.18 11.91 47.81
C ARG A 530 6.34 12.48 48.93
N ASP A 531 5.40 11.69 49.42
CA ASP A 531 4.57 12.01 50.58
C ASP A 531 4.31 10.73 51.39
N PRO A 532 5.25 10.35 52.27
CA PRO A 532 5.13 9.13 53.07
C PRO A 532 3.86 9.08 53.92
N SER A 533 3.39 10.21 54.44
CA SER A 533 2.21 10.29 55.30
C SER A 533 0.93 9.97 54.52
N ARG A 534 0.78 10.58 53.35
CA ARG A 534 -0.33 10.28 52.43
C ARG A 534 -0.25 8.85 51.91
N ALA A 535 0.95 8.38 51.58
CA ALA A 535 1.16 7.00 51.12
C ALA A 535 0.74 5.97 52.18
N LEU A 536 1.06 6.19 53.45
CA LEU A 536 0.63 5.32 54.55
C LEU A 536 -0.89 5.25 54.67
N THR A 537 -1.57 6.38 54.53
CA THR A 537 -3.04 6.44 54.57
C THR A 537 -3.65 5.64 53.43
N LEU A 538 -3.14 5.82 52.21
CA LEU A 538 -3.60 5.10 51.02
C LEU A 538 -3.32 3.58 51.13
N ALA A 539 -2.10 3.18 51.52
CA ALA A 539 -1.71 1.78 51.63
C ALA A 539 -2.51 1.04 52.72
N ARG A 540 -2.80 1.69 53.86
CA ARG A 540 -3.68 1.13 54.89
C ARG A 540 -5.08 0.87 54.35
N GLY A 541 -5.65 1.84 53.62
CA GLY A 541 -6.94 1.68 52.97
C GLY A 541 -6.93 0.54 51.93
N ALA A 542 -5.87 0.42 51.14
CA ALA A 542 -5.72 -0.65 50.16
C ALA A 542 -5.76 -2.05 50.79
N VAL A 543 -5.03 -2.26 51.90
CA VAL A 543 -5.01 -3.55 52.62
C VAL A 543 -6.35 -3.89 53.24
N ILE A 544 -7.10 -2.90 53.76
CA ILE A 544 -8.46 -3.12 54.30
C ILE A 544 -9.40 -3.67 53.21
N LEU A 545 -9.28 -3.15 51.99
CA LEU A 545 -10.11 -3.58 50.86
C LEU A 545 -9.65 -4.90 50.27
N GLN A 546 -8.34 -5.11 50.16
CA GLN A 546 -7.77 -6.31 49.58
C GLN A 546 -6.38 -6.62 50.15
N GLU A 547 -6.26 -7.76 50.83
CA GLU A 547 -5.01 -8.24 51.38
C GLU A 547 -4.28 -9.13 50.36
N LYS A 548 -3.30 -8.56 49.66
CA LYS A 548 -2.38 -9.26 48.73
C LYS A 548 -0.94 -8.98 49.11
N GLY A 549 -0.04 -9.91 48.80
CA GLY A 549 1.38 -9.82 49.16
C GLY A 549 2.06 -8.50 48.73
N TYR A 550 1.85 -8.02 47.50
CA TYR A 550 2.44 -6.75 47.05
C TYR A 550 1.77 -5.49 47.64
N ILE A 551 0.50 -5.59 48.07
CA ILE A 551 -0.19 -4.48 48.75
C ILE A 551 0.31 -4.36 50.19
N LEU A 552 0.54 -5.50 50.85
CA LEU A 552 1.18 -5.56 52.16
C LEU A 552 2.63 -5.04 52.12
N ASP A 553 3.41 -5.35 51.08
CA ASP A 553 4.76 -4.79 50.87
C ASP A 553 4.76 -3.27 50.68
N THR A 554 3.78 -2.74 49.92
CA THR A 554 3.61 -1.29 49.79
C THR A 554 3.27 -0.65 51.14
N LEU A 555 2.40 -1.28 51.95
CA LEU A 555 2.09 -0.82 53.31
C LEU A 555 3.31 -0.91 54.25
N ALA A 556 4.08 -1.99 54.18
CA ALA A 556 5.31 -2.15 54.96
C ALA A 556 6.34 -1.07 54.61
N THR A 557 6.51 -0.80 53.31
CA THR A 557 7.36 0.29 52.82
C THR A 557 6.84 1.65 53.30
N ALA A 558 5.52 1.87 53.33
CA ALA A 558 4.92 3.08 53.87
C ALA A 558 5.18 3.24 55.38
N TYR A 559 5.10 2.17 56.15
CA TYR A 559 5.44 2.17 57.57
C TYR A 559 6.90 2.55 57.80
N TRP A 560 7.80 1.91 57.06
CA TRP A 560 9.22 2.21 57.14
C TRP A 560 9.54 3.66 56.75
N ALA A 561 8.85 4.21 55.76
CA ALA A 561 8.98 5.62 55.35
C ALA A 561 8.43 6.65 56.35
N ASN A 562 7.67 6.20 57.36
CA ASN A 562 7.16 7.02 58.46
C ASN A 562 7.83 6.64 59.80
N ASP A 563 9.01 6.03 59.76
CA ASP A 563 9.81 5.61 60.93
C ASP A 563 9.13 4.57 61.84
N LEU A 564 8.12 3.85 61.32
CA LEU A 564 7.39 2.78 62.01
C LEU A 564 7.98 1.40 61.63
N VAL A 565 9.23 1.16 62.01
CA VAL A 565 10.02 0.01 61.55
C VAL A 565 9.47 -1.35 62.04
N GLU A 566 8.95 -1.41 63.27
CA GLU A 566 8.41 -2.65 63.82
C GLU A 566 7.15 -3.09 63.04
N GLU A 567 6.25 -2.14 62.76
CA GLU A 567 5.06 -2.35 61.96
C GLU A 567 5.40 -2.72 60.51
N ALA A 568 6.44 -2.13 59.93
CA ALA A 568 6.95 -2.50 58.62
C ALA A 568 7.36 -3.98 58.58
N VAL A 569 8.21 -4.41 59.52
CA VAL A 569 8.68 -5.81 59.59
C VAL A 569 7.54 -6.79 59.85
N GLN A 570 6.58 -6.45 60.71
CA GLN A 570 5.42 -7.30 60.97
C GLN A 570 4.53 -7.42 59.73
N THR A 571 4.29 -6.32 59.03
CA THR A 571 3.48 -6.29 57.80
C THR A 571 4.15 -7.09 56.68
N GLU A 572 5.47 -7.00 56.56
CA GLU A 572 6.25 -7.76 55.58
C GLU A 572 6.27 -9.28 55.87
N ARG A 573 6.29 -9.67 57.15
CA ARG A 573 6.10 -11.07 57.56
C ARG A 573 4.70 -11.59 57.21
N ARG A 574 3.67 -10.73 57.26
CA ARG A 574 2.33 -11.08 56.77
C ARG A 574 2.32 -11.23 55.26
N ALA A 575 2.98 -10.33 54.52
CA ALA A 575 3.13 -10.44 53.07
C ALA A 575 3.75 -11.79 52.66
N LEU A 576 4.80 -12.20 53.38
CA LEU A 576 5.46 -13.50 53.24
C LEU A 576 4.53 -14.70 53.48
N ALA A 577 3.59 -14.58 54.41
CA ALA A 577 2.62 -15.64 54.69
C ALA A 577 1.54 -15.73 53.59
N VAL A 578 1.13 -14.59 53.03
CA VAL A 578 0.09 -14.48 51.99
C VAL A 578 0.62 -14.84 50.60
N ASP A 579 1.89 -14.57 50.30
CA ASP A 579 2.56 -14.94 49.05
C ASP A 579 3.89 -15.70 49.30
N PRO A 580 3.82 -17.00 49.65
CA PRO A 580 5.01 -17.81 49.90
C PRO A 580 5.93 -17.96 48.69
N GLY A 581 5.41 -17.76 47.47
CA GLY A 581 6.16 -17.88 46.21
C GLY A 581 7.27 -16.83 46.07
N LYS A 582 7.12 -15.67 46.75
CA LYS A 582 8.11 -14.59 46.76
C LYS A 582 8.91 -14.50 48.07
N ARG A 583 9.03 -15.61 48.82
CA ARG A 583 9.67 -15.63 50.15
C ARG A 583 11.02 -14.90 50.23
N ARG A 584 11.91 -15.10 49.25
CA ARG A 584 13.24 -14.45 49.23
C ARG A 584 13.14 -12.94 49.14
N PHE A 585 12.18 -12.42 48.37
CA PHE A 585 11.97 -10.97 48.21
C PHE A 585 11.53 -10.34 49.54
N TYR A 586 10.51 -10.88 50.19
CA TYR A 586 10.00 -10.36 51.46
C TYR A 586 11.04 -10.46 52.60
N GLN A 587 11.85 -11.52 52.63
CA GLN A 587 12.95 -11.63 53.59
C GLN A 587 14.03 -10.56 53.38
N ALA A 588 14.36 -10.25 52.12
CA ALA A 588 15.30 -9.19 51.79
C ALA A 588 14.74 -7.80 52.19
N GLN A 589 13.44 -7.57 52.00
CA GLN A 589 12.76 -6.35 52.44
C GLN A 589 12.81 -6.17 53.96
N ILE A 590 12.52 -7.23 54.73
CA ILE A 590 12.66 -7.20 56.20
C ILE A 590 14.07 -6.81 56.61
N HIS A 591 15.09 -7.40 55.98
CA HIS A 591 16.48 -7.06 56.27
C HIS A 591 16.78 -5.59 55.93
N ARG A 592 16.29 -5.11 54.78
CA ARG A 592 16.45 -3.71 54.35
C ARG A 592 15.85 -2.73 55.35
N PHE A 593 14.64 -2.99 55.84
CA PHE A 593 13.95 -2.14 56.81
C PHE A 593 14.69 -2.07 58.16
N LEU A 594 15.37 -3.14 58.56
CA LEU A 594 16.17 -3.18 59.80
C LEU A 594 17.57 -2.56 59.66
N ALA A 595 18.15 -2.60 58.46
CA ALA A 595 19.54 -2.20 58.22
C ALA A 595 19.72 -0.71 57.93
N SER A 596 18.69 -0.01 57.45
CA SER A 596 18.78 1.39 57.02
C SER A 596 17.49 2.16 57.29
N SER A 597 17.59 3.47 57.51
CA SER A 597 16.40 4.34 57.53
C SER A 597 15.92 4.65 56.11
N TYR A 598 14.64 4.98 55.96
CA TYR A 598 14.10 5.37 54.65
C TYR A 598 14.83 6.59 54.09
N GLY A 599 15.18 7.57 54.93
CA GLY A 599 15.96 8.75 54.54
C GLY A 599 17.35 8.41 54.00
N ASP A 600 18.07 7.48 54.64
CA ASP A 600 19.39 7.06 54.18
C ASP A 600 19.33 6.32 52.84
N SER A 601 18.23 5.60 52.60
CA SER A 601 18.01 4.88 51.34
C SER A 601 17.79 5.80 50.13
N LEU A 602 17.45 7.07 50.35
CA LEU A 602 17.23 8.08 49.30
C LEU A 602 18.54 8.62 48.71
N HIS A 603 19.62 8.62 49.50
CA HIS A 603 20.85 9.31 49.15
C HIS A 603 21.88 8.45 48.42
N GLY A 604 21.62 7.16 48.24
CA GLY A 604 22.52 6.21 47.59
C GLY A 604 23.80 6.03 48.40
N VAL A 605 24.05 4.80 48.86
CA VAL A 605 25.42 4.41 49.21
C VAL A 605 26.28 4.67 47.95
N PRO A 606 27.38 5.45 48.02
CA PRO A 606 28.31 5.58 46.91
C PRO A 606 28.74 4.19 46.44
N GLN A 607 28.86 4.01 45.14
CA GLN A 607 29.14 2.76 44.42
C GLN A 607 30.55 2.17 44.70
N ALA A 608 31.11 2.36 45.90
CA ALA A 608 32.48 2.02 46.29
C ALA A 608 32.60 0.84 47.29
N GLU A 609 31.50 0.28 47.81
CA GLU A 609 31.57 -0.80 48.82
C GLU A 609 31.07 -2.17 48.35
N ILE A 610 30.88 -2.37 47.04
CA ILE A 610 30.57 -3.72 46.48
C ILE A 610 31.84 -4.46 46.01
N GLU A 611 33.01 -3.81 45.97
CA GLU A 611 34.27 -4.46 45.55
C GLU A 611 35.08 -5.14 46.67
N THR A 612 34.62 -5.14 47.94
CA THR A 612 35.37 -5.76 49.06
C THR A 612 34.73 -7.02 49.65
N MET A 613 33.74 -7.60 48.99
CA MET A 613 33.33 -9.00 49.23
C MET A 613 33.42 -9.81 47.93
N ASN A 614 34.65 -10.02 47.47
CA ASN A 614 35.04 -11.14 46.60
C ASN A 614 35.76 -12.19 47.45
#